data_AF-A0A8I0Q5A6-F1
#
_entry.id   AF-A0A8I0Q5A6-F1
#
_cell.length_a   1.000
_cell.length_b   1.000
_cell.length_c   1.000
_cell.angle_alpha   90.00
_cell.angle_beta   90.00
_cell.angle_gamma   90.00
#
_symmetry.space_group_name_H-M   'P 1'
#
loop_
_entity.id
_entity.type
_entity.pdbx_description
1 polymer ?
#
loop_
_entity_poly.entity_id
_entity_poly.type
_entity_poly.pdbx_seq_one_letter_code
_entity_poly.pdbx_strand_id
1 'polypeptide(L)'
;MKIWGHAIRGHVGKINAQLLARFEADPKIRASSTFTDMKTADWAIGNGVAANQDKISAFMAGSDTRIILNYESSTNIGRVIYKGQTKSIDSNKVVIVIDKDPLMPNGYRIQTAYPR
;
A
#
# COMPACT_ATOMS: atom_id res chain seq x y z
N MET A 1 -19.15 -2.21 2.61
CA MET A 1 -18.45 -2.34 1.31
C MET A 1 -16.99 -1.95 1.52
N LYS A 2 -16.04 -2.90 1.51
CA LYS A 2 -14.61 -2.61 1.70
C LYS A 2 -14.00 -2.19 0.36
N ILE A 3 -13.75 -0.90 0.22
CA ILE A 3 -13.50 -0.19 -1.05
C ILE A 3 -12.11 -0.52 -1.64
N TRP A 4 -11.21 -1.10 -0.85
CA TRP A 4 -9.80 -1.31 -1.24
C TRP A 4 -9.43 -2.76 -1.58
N GLY A 5 -10.32 -3.74 -1.41
CA GLY A 5 -9.97 -5.17 -1.45
C GLY A 5 -9.39 -5.66 -2.79
N HIS A 6 -9.87 -5.14 -3.92
CA HIS A 6 -9.28 -5.44 -5.24
C HIS A 6 -7.93 -4.75 -5.45
N ALA A 7 -7.81 -3.49 -5.02
CA ALA A 7 -6.61 -2.66 -5.17
C ALA A 7 -5.38 -3.26 -4.46
N ILE A 8 -5.57 -3.98 -3.36
CA ILE A 8 -4.46 -4.49 -2.54
C ILE A 8 -4.26 -6.01 -2.60
N ARG A 9 -5.08 -6.76 -3.37
CA ARG A 9 -5.02 -8.24 -3.40
C ARG A 9 -3.64 -8.80 -3.77
N GLY A 10 -2.87 -8.05 -4.55
CA GLY A 10 -1.48 -8.38 -4.91
C GLY A 10 -0.50 -8.31 -3.73
N HIS A 11 -0.89 -7.70 -2.62
CA HIS A 11 -0.06 -7.34 -1.47
C HIS A 11 -0.59 -7.89 -0.15
N VAL A 12 -1.46 -8.90 -0.14
CA VAL A 12 -2.02 -9.47 1.10
C VAL A 12 -1.70 -10.95 1.18
N GLY A 13 -1.18 -11.39 2.34
CA GLY A 13 -0.98 -12.79 2.70
C GLY A 13 -0.06 -13.58 1.77
N LYS A 14 0.91 -12.93 1.11
CA LYS A 14 1.84 -13.62 0.22
C LYS A 14 2.92 -14.37 1.00
N ILE A 15 3.30 -15.53 0.49
CA ILE A 15 4.47 -16.27 0.98
C ILE A 15 5.75 -15.81 0.25
N ASN A 16 6.92 -16.05 0.83
CA ASN A 16 8.19 -15.58 0.26
C ASN A 16 8.41 -16.06 -1.18
N ALA A 17 8.04 -17.30 -1.51
CA ALA A 17 8.12 -17.81 -2.88
C ALA A 17 7.31 -16.96 -3.88
N GLN A 18 6.11 -16.52 -3.50
CA GLN A 18 5.28 -15.64 -4.33
C GLN A 18 5.87 -14.23 -4.44
N LEU A 19 6.47 -13.71 -3.37
CA LEU A 19 7.15 -12.41 -3.39
C LEU A 19 8.37 -12.45 -4.31
N LEU A 20 9.16 -13.53 -4.27
CA LEU A 20 10.33 -13.72 -5.13
C LEU A 20 9.94 -13.88 -6.60
N ALA A 21 8.89 -14.65 -6.90
CA ALA A 21 8.39 -14.84 -8.26
C ALA A 21 7.98 -13.52 -8.95
N ARG A 22 7.64 -12.47 -8.18
CA ARG A 22 7.34 -11.15 -8.74
C ARG A 22 8.55 -10.49 -9.40
N PHE A 23 9.78 -10.77 -8.96
CA PHE A 23 10.98 -10.19 -9.61
C PHE A 23 11.22 -10.77 -11.00
N GLU A 24 10.83 -12.03 -11.22
CA GLU A 24 10.87 -12.68 -12.53
C GLU A 24 9.73 -12.15 -13.43
N ALA A 25 8.52 -12.03 -12.86
CA ALA A 25 7.35 -11.57 -13.61
C ALA A 25 7.38 -10.07 -13.96
N ASP A 26 8.00 -9.25 -13.12
CA ASP A 26 8.21 -7.82 -13.36
C ASP A 26 9.65 -7.43 -13.01
N PRO A 27 10.58 -7.50 -14.00
CA PRO A 27 11.98 -7.17 -13.77
C PRO A 27 12.25 -5.74 -13.30
N LYS A 28 11.27 -4.82 -13.42
CA LYS A 28 11.43 -3.41 -13.05
C LYS A 28 11.24 -3.17 -11.56
N ILE A 29 10.55 -4.05 -10.83
CA ILE A 29 10.32 -3.84 -9.40
C ILE A 29 11.61 -4.04 -8.60
N ARG A 30 11.85 -3.15 -7.64
CA ARG A 30 13.03 -3.21 -6.75
C ARG A 30 12.74 -3.83 -5.39
N ALA A 31 11.46 -3.98 -5.05
CA ALA A 31 11.00 -4.64 -3.84
C ALA A 31 9.65 -5.30 -4.10
N SER A 32 9.37 -6.34 -3.33
CA SER A 32 8.14 -7.12 -3.37
C SER A 32 7.66 -7.31 -1.94
N SER A 33 6.46 -6.86 -1.62
CA SER A 33 5.97 -6.79 -0.24
C SER A 33 4.53 -7.25 -0.08
N THR A 34 4.21 -7.62 1.14
CA THR A 34 2.88 -8.10 1.53
C THR A 34 2.55 -7.68 2.95
N PHE A 35 1.31 -7.23 3.16
CA PHE A 35 0.67 -7.20 4.46
C PHE A 35 0.54 -8.63 4.99
N THR A 36 0.52 -8.75 6.32
CA THR A 36 0.30 -10.03 7.02
C THR A 36 -1.01 -10.67 6.58
N ASP A 37 -2.11 -9.92 6.65
CA ASP A 37 -3.44 -10.34 6.23
C ASP A 37 -4.31 -9.14 5.84
N MET A 38 -5.55 -9.41 5.41
CA MET A 38 -6.48 -8.37 4.98
C MET A 38 -6.87 -7.43 6.13
N LYS A 39 -6.99 -7.95 7.36
CA LYS A 39 -7.35 -7.14 8.53
C LYS A 39 -6.23 -6.16 8.87
N THR A 40 -4.97 -6.61 8.83
CA THR A 40 -3.79 -5.75 9.00
C THR A 40 -3.71 -4.71 7.90
N ALA A 41 -3.99 -5.09 6.64
CA ALA A 41 -3.99 -4.15 5.53
C ALA A 41 -5.04 -3.05 5.69
N ASP A 42 -6.29 -3.42 5.98
CA ASP A 42 -7.38 -2.46 6.21
C ASP A 42 -7.07 -1.52 7.38
N TRP A 43 -6.51 -2.06 8.47
CA TRP A 43 -6.11 -1.27 9.63
C TRP A 43 -5.00 -0.28 9.28
N ALA A 44 -3.92 -0.73 8.63
CA ALA A 44 -2.78 0.12 8.29
C ALA A 44 -3.17 1.23 7.29
N ILE A 45 -4.01 0.89 6.31
CA ILE A 45 -4.52 1.84 5.32
C ILE A 45 -5.44 2.88 5.98
N GLY A 46 -6.38 2.42 6.81
CA GLY A 46 -7.31 3.31 7.51
C GLY A 46 -6.57 4.32 8.40
N ASN A 47 -5.60 3.85 9.20
CA ASN A 47 -4.77 4.72 10.02
C ASN A 47 -3.88 5.64 9.18
N GLY A 48 -3.31 5.15 8.08
CA GLY A 48 -2.50 5.97 7.20
C GLY A 48 -3.28 7.08 6.50
N VAL A 49 -4.53 6.82 6.10
CA VAL A 49 -5.45 7.83 5.57
C VAL A 49 -5.85 8.83 6.65
N ALA A 50 -6.19 8.35 7.85
CA ALA A 50 -6.55 9.22 8.98
C ALA A 50 -5.39 10.14 9.40
N ALA A 51 -4.15 9.62 9.44
CA ALA A 51 -2.95 10.37 9.80
C ALA A 51 -2.51 11.39 8.74
N ASN A 52 -3.07 11.36 7.53
CA ASN A 52 -2.68 12.23 6.42
C ASN A 52 -3.86 13.08 5.89
N GLN A 53 -4.93 13.29 6.67
CA GLN A 53 -6.12 14.04 6.23
C GLN A 53 -5.80 15.45 5.71
N ASP A 54 -4.89 16.17 6.34
CA ASP A 54 -4.51 17.52 5.89
C ASP A 54 -3.84 17.49 4.51
N LYS A 55 -2.97 16.51 4.27
CA LYS A 55 -2.33 16.32 2.95
C LYS A 55 -3.34 15.91 1.89
N ILE A 56 -4.30 15.07 2.23
CA ILE A 56 -5.39 14.68 1.33
C ILE A 56 -6.23 15.91 0.99
N SER A 57 -6.59 16.73 1.97
CA SER A 57 -7.38 17.95 1.76
C SER A 57 -6.66 18.93 0.82
N ALA A 58 -5.36 19.18 1.05
CA ALA A 58 -4.54 20.01 0.17
C ALA A 58 -4.43 19.42 -1.24
N PHE A 59 -4.21 18.10 -1.36
CA PHE A 59 -4.18 17.40 -2.64
C PHE A 59 -5.50 17.53 -3.41
N MET A 60 -6.64 17.41 -2.73
CA MET A 60 -7.95 17.53 -3.34
C MET A 60 -8.22 18.92 -3.89
N ALA A 61 -7.72 19.97 -3.22
CA ALA A 61 -7.80 21.35 -3.69
C ALA A 61 -6.82 21.69 -4.84
N GLY A 62 -5.75 20.90 -5.00
CA GLY A 62 -4.74 21.12 -6.04
C GLY A 62 -5.09 20.55 -7.42
N SER A 63 -4.15 20.66 -8.37
CA SER A 63 -4.30 20.12 -9.73
C SER A 63 -3.77 18.70 -9.91
N ASP A 64 -2.99 18.19 -8.96
CA ASP A 64 -2.41 16.84 -9.05
C ASP A 64 -3.51 15.78 -9.12
N THR A 65 -3.28 14.74 -9.91
CA THR A 65 -4.22 13.62 -10.09
C THR A 65 -3.89 12.41 -9.22
N ARG A 66 -2.69 12.36 -8.64
CA ARG A 66 -2.21 11.29 -7.77
C ARG A 66 -1.40 11.84 -6.60
N ILE A 67 -1.57 11.25 -5.42
CA ILE A 67 -0.73 11.48 -4.24
C ILE A 67 -0.24 10.14 -3.67
N ILE A 68 0.96 10.16 -3.09
CA ILE A 68 1.53 9.06 -2.33
C ILE A 68 1.58 9.46 -0.86
N LEU A 69 0.89 8.69 -0.02
CA LEU A 69 0.93 8.84 1.42
C LEU A 69 1.87 7.79 2.02
N ASN A 70 2.56 8.19 3.08
CA ASN A 70 3.38 7.30 3.88
C ASN A 70 2.82 7.31 5.30
N TYR A 71 2.80 6.15 5.94
CA TYR A 71 2.43 6.01 7.34
C TYR A 71 3.32 4.96 8.00
N GLU A 72 3.73 5.23 9.23
CA GLU A 72 4.55 4.35 10.04
C GLU A 72 3.75 3.90 11.25
N SER A 73 3.55 2.60 11.36
CA SER A 73 2.88 1.95 12.48
C SER A 73 3.86 1.70 13.62
N SER A 74 3.34 1.65 14.85
CA SER A 74 4.08 1.15 16.01
C SER A 74 4.24 -0.37 16.03
N THR A 75 3.56 -1.08 15.13
CA THR A 75 3.55 -2.55 15.06
C THR A 75 3.93 -3.05 13.67
N ASN A 76 4.42 -4.28 13.60
CA ASN A 76 4.66 -4.94 12.32
C ASN A 76 3.34 -5.10 11.54
N ILE A 77 3.32 -4.67 10.28
CA ILE A 77 2.14 -4.77 9.40
C ILE A 77 2.36 -5.73 8.23
N GLY A 78 3.57 -6.24 8.05
CA GLY A 78 3.88 -7.11 6.93
C GLY A 78 5.37 -7.28 6.71
N ARG A 79 5.75 -7.60 5.48
CA ARG A 79 7.13 -7.90 5.15
C ARG A 79 7.48 -7.50 3.73
N VAL A 80 8.78 -7.30 3.51
CA VAL A 80 9.37 -6.84 2.25
C VAL A 80 10.55 -7.74 1.90
N ILE A 81 10.67 -8.10 0.62
CA ILE A 81 11.91 -8.63 0.04
C ILE A 81 12.42 -7.58 -0.95
N TYR A 82 13.71 -7.25 -0.87
CA TYR A 82 14.36 -6.39 -1.85
C TYR A 82 14.98 -7.23 -2.97
N LYS A 83 15.04 -6.68 -4.19
CA LYS A 83 15.64 -7.36 -5.34
C LYS A 83 17.09 -7.73 -5.03
N GLY A 84 17.47 -8.97 -5.33
CA GLY A 84 18.78 -9.54 -4.99
C GLY A 84 18.86 -10.17 -3.59
N GLN A 85 17.81 -10.05 -2.78
CA GLN A 85 17.68 -10.75 -1.50
C GLN A 85 16.69 -11.92 -1.60
N THR A 86 16.90 -12.93 -0.77
CA THR A 86 16.02 -14.12 -0.69
C THR A 86 15.23 -14.18 0.63
N LYS A 87 15.65 -13.42 1.64
CA LYS A 87 15.00 -13.35 2.94
C LYS A 87 14.11 -12.10 3.02
N SER A 88 12.94 -12.26 3.60
CA SER A 88 12.04 -11.16 3.92
C SER A 88 12.45 -10.48 5.22
N ILE A 89 12.27 -9.16 5.28
CA ILE A 89 12.34 -8.38 6.51
C ILE A 89 10.95 -7.90 6.90
N ASP A 90 10.69 -7.79 8.20
CA ASP A 90 9.46 -7.21 8.72
C ASP A 90 9.38 -5.72 8.39
N SER A 91 8.16 -5.21 8.21
CA SER A 91 7.91 -3.79 7.92
C SER A 91 6.72 -3.29 8.70
N ASN A 92 6.92 -2.13 9.33
CA ASN A 92 5.90 -1.35 10.01
C ASN A 92 5.44 -0.13 9.17
N LYS A 93 5.92 0.03 7.93
CA LYS A 93 5.65 1.22 7.09
C LYS A 93 4.76 0.86 5.93
N VAL A 94 3.74 1.68 5.66
CA VAL A 94 2.84 1.51 4.52
C VAL A 94 2.95 2.69 3.57
N VAL A 95 2.97 2.38 2.28
CA VAL A 95 2.75 3.33 1.19
C VAL A 95 1.32 3.16 0.72
N ILE A 96 0.61 4.28 0.56
CA ILE A 96 -0.77 4.32 0.05
C ILE A 96 -0.78 5.25 -1.16
N VAL A 97 -1.20 4.75 -2.31
CA VAL A 97 -1.31 5.52 -3.55
C VAL A 97 -2.77 5.85 -3.78
N ILE A 98 -3.08 7.14 -3.89
CA ILE A 98 -4.43 7.64 -4.10
C ILE A 98 -4.50 8.36 -5.45
N ASP A 99 -5.54 8.07 -6.22
CA ASP A 99 -5.92 8.80 -7.43
C ASP A 99 -7.19 9.60 -7.16
N LYS A 100 -7.27 10.83 -7.70
CA LYS A 100 -8.56 11.52 -7.79
C LYS A 100 -9.53 10.70 -8.62
N ASP A 101 -10.76 10.64 -8.14
CA ASP A 101 -11.85 9.92 -8.78
C ASP A 101 -13.17 10.63 -8.44
N PRO A 102 -13.70 11.47 -9.35
CA PRO A 102 -14.93 12.22 -9.10
C PRO A 102 -16.18 11.33 -8.97
N LEU A 103 -16.08 10.04 -9.32
CA LEU A 103 -17.17 9.08 -9.14
C LEU A 103 -17.22 8.51 -7.71
N MET A 104 -16.18 8.74 -6.90
CA MET A 104 -16.14 8.29 -5.51
C MET A 104 -16.73 9.36 -4.57
N PRO A 105 -17.42 8.98 -3.47
CA PRO A 105 -18.05 9.94 -2.56
C PRO A 105 -17.10 10.96 -1.92
N ASN A 106 -15.84 10.57 -1.73
CA ASN A 106 -14.77 11.40 -1.19
C ASN A 106 -13.88 12.03 -2.29
N GLY A 107 -14.25 11.88 -3.57
CA GLY A 107 -13.52 12.41 -4.71
C GLY A 107 -12.20 11.71 -5.03
N TYR A 108 -11.89 10.58 -4.38
CA TYR A 108 -10.68 9.81 -4.64
C TYR A 108 -10.83 8.32 -4.36
N ARG A 109 -9.94 7.53 -4.94
CA ARG A 109 -9.77 6.10 -4.63
C ARG A 109 -8.32 5.76 -4.32
N ILE A 110 -8.11 4.80 -3.41
CA ILE A 110 -6.82 4.13 -3.25
C ILE A 110 -6.62 3.20 -4.44
N GLN A 111 -5.59 3.49 -5.21
CA GLN A 111 -5.13 2.67 -6.32
C GLN A 111 -4.46 1.40 -5.84
N THR A 112 -3.57 1.54 -4.86
CA THR A 112 -2.83 0.43 -4.26
C THR A 112 -2.28 0.87 -2.91
N ALA A 113 -1.97 -0.12 -2.07
CA ALA A 113 -1.21 0.09 -0.85
C ALA A 113 -0.37 -1.16 -0.57
N TYR A 114 0.80 -0.96 0.02
CA TYR A 114 1.74 -2.03 0.29
C TYR A 114 2.76 -1.66 1.39
N PRO A 115 3.30 -2.65 2.13
CA PRO A 115 4.40 -2.39 3.06
C PRO A 115 5.68 -1.98 2.35
N ARG A 116 6.52 -1.17 3.02
CA ARG A 116 7.78 -0.65 2.50
C ARG A 116 8.93 -0.84 3.49
#